data_AF-A0A0S4TTA1-F1
#
_entry.id   AF-A0A0S4TTA1-F1
#
_cell.length_a   1.000
_cell.length_b   1.000
_cell.length_c   1.000
_cell.angle_alpha   90.00
_cell.angle_beta   90.00
_cell.angle_gamma   90.00
#
_symmetry.space_group_name_H-M   'P 1'
#
loop_
_entity.id
_entity.type
_entity.pdbx_description
1 polymer ?
#
loop_
_entity_poly.entity_id
_entity_poly.type
_entity_poly.pdbx_seq_one_letter_code
_entity_poly.pdbx_strand_id
1 'polypeptide(L)'
;MVPPDLPRRATRRGILKTLGTLGAGATLGHPALTALAATASRVTLPFDNGERELVAFPQKRPLILQTSRPPQLENWSSIPTSIDPATYRLQVGGNVDTPLDLSLSALRALGEAREIVAVNQCSGNGRGHFQPRVGGGQLSNGAMGNARWTGVPLRQVLDRAGVRAGSVQVVFDGLDHPPLADANSPKFIKALDIDHARDGEVMIAWAMNGADLPMLNGYPIRLVVPGYYGTYWVKHLSSIQVVDKPFDGFWMRTAYRIPDDPCACVAPATAPARTVPIGRLNVRAFITSLADGATVAAGREHMVRGIAFDGGDGIAEVAFSADDGRTWSAAQLGEDLGRYAFREWRAPFRPARCGAYALKVRAVNRIGQSQPLTALWNPAGYMRNVVETTRVTAA
;
A
#
# COMPACT_ATOMS: atom_id res chain seq x y z
N MET A 1 -2.73 -52.46 58.20
CA MET A 1 -3.87 -52.88 59.04
C MET A 1 -4.97 -51.84 58.89
N VAL A 2 -6.23 -52.25 58.84
CA VAL A 2 -7.43 -51.51 58.40
C VAL A 2 -8.57 -51.91 59.35
N PRO A 3 -9.62 -51.12 59.65
CA PRO A 3 -9.83 -49.66 59.75
C PRO A 3 -10.26 -49.36 61.23
N PRO A 4 -11.40 -48.70 61.62
CA PRO A 4 -12.21 -47.58 61.12
C PRO A 4 -12.26 -46.42 62.17
N ASP A 5 -13.24 -45.51 62.33
CA ASP A 5 -14.52 -45.22 61.65
C ASP A 5 -14.91 -43.72 61.77
N LEU A 6 -16.01 -43.34 61.12
CA LEU A 6 -16.82 -42.14 61.40
C LEU A 6 -18.03 -42.51 62.27
N PRO A 7 -18.69 -41.55 62.92
CA PRO A 7 -20.13 -41.43 62.60
C PRO A 7 -20.73 -40.01 62.55
N ARG A 8 -21.51 -39.83 61.48
CA ARG A 8 -22.90 -39.32 61.47
C ARG A 8 -23.21 -37.88 61.92
N ARG A 9 -23.50 -37.07 60.88
CA ARG A 9 -24.67 -36.18 60.72
C ARG A 9 -25.63 -36.07 61.93
N ALA A 10 -25.85 -34.83 62.39
CA ALA A 10 -27.13 -34.37 62.92
C ALA A 10 -27.67 -33.23 62.05
N THR A 11 -28.99 -33.06 62.00
CA THR A 11 -29.69 -32.31 60.93
C THR A 11 -30.52 -31.13 61.42
N ARG A 12 -30.76 -30.19 60.48
CA ARG A 12 -31.96 -29.33 60.31
C ARG A 12 -32.16 -28.12 61.24
N ARG A 13 -32.45 -26.99 60.57
CA ARG A 13 -33.42 -25.89 60.90
C ARG A 13 -33.23 -25.18 62.24
N GLY A 14 -33.30 -23.86 62.36
CA GLY A 14 -33.47 -22.75 61.41
C GLY A 14 -32.90 -21.50 62.12
N ILE A 15 -33.28 -20.24 61.89
CA ILE A 15 -34.37 -19.61 61.15
C ILE A 15 -34.09 -18.08 61.29
N LEU A 16 -34.45 -17.25 60.30
CA LEU A 16 -34.62 -15.77 60.39
C LEU A 16 -33.45 -14.90 60.96
N LYS A 17 -32.84 -14.00 60.17
CA LYS A 17 -33.30 -12.66 59.69
C LYS A 17 -32.83 -11.48 60.58
N THR A 18 -32.03 -10.59 59.97
CA THR A 18 -32.08 -9.10 60.10
C THR A 18 -31.78 -8.44 61.47
N LEU A 19 -31.36 -7.17 61.61
CA LEU A 19 -31.00 -6.07 60.69
C LEU A 19 -30.13 -5.04 61.46
N GLY A 20 -29.22 -4.33 60.77
CA GLY A 20 -28.59 -3.09 61.26
C GLY A 20 -27.44 -3.25 62.29
N THR A 21 -26.56 -2.26 62.49
CA THR A 21 -26.38 -0.97 61.78
C THR A 21 -24.99 -0.38 62.09
N LEU A 22 -24.41 0.33 61.12
CA LEU A 22 -23.48 1.46 61.25
C LEU A 22 -22.26 1.37 62.19
N GLY A 23 -21.07 1.37 61.59
CA GLY A 23 -19.82 1.83 62.20
C GLY A 23 -19.01 2.63 61.18
N ALA A 24 -18.93 3.95 61.36
CA ALA A 24 -18.17 4.83 60.46
C ALA A 24 -16.69 4.90 60.86
N GLY A 25 -15.79 4.82 59.87
CA GLY A 25 -14.36 4.97 60.07
C GLY A 25 -13.70 5.45 58.77
N ALA A 26 -13.51 6.75 58.63
CA ALA A 26 -12.87 7.34 57.47
C ALA A 26 -11.35 7.32 57.62
N THR A 27 -10.64 6.81 56.61
CA THR A 27 -9.23 7.11 56.36
C THR A 27 -9.05 7.61 54.94
N LEU A 28 -8.12 8.56 54.76
CA LEU A 28 -8.06 9.43 53.60
C LEU A 28 -7.15 8.87 52.49
N GLY A 29 -7.64 8.95 51.26
CA GLY A 29 -6.88 9.45 50.11
C GLY A 29 -5.77 8.58 49.50
N HIS A 30 -6.11 7.87 48.41
CA HIS A 30 -5.29 7.88 47.20
C HIS A 30 -6.18 7.76 45.96
N PRO A 31 -5.90 8.49 44.86
CA PRO A 31 -6.65 8.34 43.62
C PRO A 31 -6.17 7.08 42.90
N ALA A 32 -6.88 5.97 43.11
CA ALA A 32 -6.72 4.80 42.26
C ALA A 32 -7.15 5.17 40.83
N LEU A 33 -6.18 5.27 39.93
CA LEU A 33 -6.40 5.43 38.50
C LEU A 33 -7.37 4.34 38.01
N THR A 34 -8.61 4.71 37.74
CA THR A 34 -9.51 3.92 36.89
C THR A 34 -8.96 3.97 35.48
N ALA A 35 -7.96 3.12 35.22
CA ALA A 35 -7.58 2.75 33.89
C ALA A 35 -8.81 2.11 33.24
N LEU A 36 -9.50 2.89 32.41
CA LEU A 36 -10.47 2.38 31.45
C LEU A 36 -9.71 1.41 30.56
N ALA A 37 -9.80 0.13 30.88
CA ALA A 37 -9.34 -0.94 30.01
C ALA A 37 -10.14 -0.81 28.72
N ALA A 38 -9.51 -0.23 27.69
CA ALA A 38 -10.11 -0.10 26.38
C ALA A 38 -10.43 -1.52 25.90
N THR A 39 -11.71 -1.87 25.89
CA THR A 39 -12.20 -3.15 25.42
C THR A 39 -11.99 -3.20 23.91
N ALA A 40 -10.82 -3.72 23.52
CA ALA A 40 -10.40 -3.80 22.14
C ALA A 40 -11.47 -4.53 21.32
N SER A 41 -12.16 -3.77 20.48
CA SER A 41 -13.14 -4.32 19.56
C SER A 41 -12.39 -5.23 18.59
N ARG A 42 -12.88 -6.45 18.38
CA ARG A 42 -12.32 -7.41 17.40
C ARG A 42 -13.25 -7.48 16.20
N VAL A 43 -12.68 -7.74 15.02
CA VAL A 43 -13.45 -8.09 13.81
C VAL A 43 -12.92 -9.38 13.22
N THR A 44 -13.85 -10.24 12.79
CA THR A 44 -13.55 -11.44 12.01
C THR A 44 -13.55 -11.05 10.54
N LEU A 45 -12.45 -11.31 9.84
CA LEU A 45 -12.32 -11.04 8.40
C LEU A 45 -12.84 -12.21 7.56
N PRO A 46 -13.28 -11.99 6.31
CA PRO A 46 -13.77 -13.04 5.40
C PRO A 46 -12.66 -13.96 4.85
N PHE A 47 -11.48 -13.98 5.47
CA PHE A 47 -10.40 -14.92 5.19
C PHE A 47 -9.77 -15.40 6.50
N ASP A 48 -9.68 -16.73 6.66
CA ASP A 48 -9.25 -17.41 7.89
C ASP A 48 -7.78 -17.11 8.26
N ASN A 49 -7.55 -16.02 8.99
CA ASN A 49 -6.25 -15.72 9.58
C ASN A 49 -6.31 -14.96 10.93
N GLY A 50 -7.27 -15.38 11.77
CA GLY A 50 -7.33 -15.08 13.21
C GLY A 50 -7.93 -13.72 13.60
N GLU A 51 -8.38 -13.63 14.85
CA GLU A 51 -8.85 -12.37 15.45
C GLU A 51 -7.71 -11.35 15.56
N ARG A 52 -7.99 -10.08 15.19
CA ARG A 52 -7.03 -8.99 15.31
C ARG A 52 -7.58 -7.84 16.14
N GLU A 53 -6.68 -7.18 16.84
CA GLU A 53 -6.97 -5.98 17.62
C GLU A 53 -7.26 -4.81 16.68
N LEU A 54 -8.37 -4.10 16.93
CA LEU A 54 -8.69 -2.87 16.22
C LEU A 54 -8.21 -1.65 17.00
N VAL A 55 -7.37 -0.83 16.37
CA VAL A 55 -6.91 0.44 16.93
C VAL A 55 -7.82 1.57 16.42
N ALA A 56 -8.40 2.31 17.35
CA ALA A 56 -9.12 3.54 17.06
C ALA A 56 -8.14 4.72 16.93
N PHE A 57 -8.16 5.37 15.77
CA PHE A 57 -7.45 6.63 15.54
C PHE A 57 -8.47 7.78 15.50
N PRO A 58 -8.08 9.03 15.84
CA PRO A 58 -8.97 10.18 15.74
C PRO A 58 -9.64 10.26 14.35
N GLN A 59 -10.95 10.46 14.35
CA GLN A 59 -11.79 10.55 13.14
C GLN A 59 -11.81 9.29 12.23
N LYS A 60 -11.42 8.11 12.73
CA LYS A 60 -11.51 6.83 11.99
C LYS A 60 -12.37 5.80 12.73
N ARG A 61 -13.02 4.92 11.98
CA ARG A 61 -13.54 3.65 12.51
C ARG A 61 -12.35 2.78 12.97
N PRO A 62 -12.51 1.88 13.95
CA PRO A 62 -11.40 1.04 14.43
C PRO A 62 -10.76 0.22 13.29
N LEU A 63 -9.43 0.24 13.18
CA LEU A 63 -8.67 -0.35 12.06
C LEU A 63 -7.74 -1.48 12.54
N ILE A 64 -7.52 -2.47 11.69
CA ILE A 64 -6.53 -3.53 11.93
C ILE A 64 -5.12 -2.94 11.84
N LEU A 65 -4.35 -3.06 12.92
CA LEU A 65 -2.95 -2.61 12.95
C LEU A 65 -2.05 -3.65 12.27
N GLN A 66 -1.50 -3.31 11.09
CA GLN A 66 -0.59 -4.21 10.35
C GLN A 66 0.90 -3.82 10.46
N THR A 67 1.23 -2.63 10.98
CA THR A 67 2.60 -2.16 11.23
C THR A 67 2.66 -1.16 12.40
N SER A 68 3.84 -0.97 13.00
CA SER A 68 4.12 0.06 14.02
C SER A 68 4.15 1.51 13.49
N ARG A 69 3.66 1.71 12.27
CA ARG A 69 3.27 3.01 11.70
C ARG A 69 1.84 2.90 11.17
N PRO A 70 1.05 4.00 11.18
CA PRO A 70 -0.26 4.02 10.53
C PRO A 70 -0.17 3.59 9.05
N PRO A 71 -1.26 3.03 8.48
CA PRO A 71 -1.32 2.69 7.06
C PRO A 71 -0.92 3.88 6.17
N GLN A 72 -0.12 3.62 5.13
CA GLN A 72 0.86 4.61 4.67
C GLN A 72 0.29 5.94 4.17
N LEU A 73 1.01 6.97 4.59
CA LEU A 73 0.77 8.37 4.31
C LEU A 73 2.04 8.95 3.71
N GLU A 74 2.26 8.72 2.42
CA GLU A 74 3.20 9.56 1.65
C GLU A 74 2.52 10.89 1.38
N ASN A 75 2.47 11.68 2.46
CA ASN A 75 1.82 12.97 2.56
C ASN A 75 2.91 13.98 2.90
N TRP A 76 2.76 15.19 2.39
CA TRP A 76 3.44 16.33 3.00
C TRP A 76 2.70 16.71 4.29
N SER A 77 3.35 17.49 5.15
CA SER A 77 2.74 17.88 6.44
C SER A 77 1.52 18.79 6.25
N SER A 78 1.45 19.52 5.14
CA SER A 78 0.44 20.53 4.83
C SER A 78 -0.56 20.02 3.79
N ILE A 79 -1.20 18.88 4.08
CA ILE A 79 -2.32 18.34 3.28
C ILE A 79 -3.67 18.98 3.68
N PRO A 80 -4.66 19.02 2.77
CA PRO A 80 -6.03 19.35 3.14
C PRO A 80 -6.57 18.41 4.23
N THR A 81 -7.20 18.99 5.25
CA THR A 81 -7.89 18.26 6.32
C THR A 81 -9.40 18.11 6.05
N SER A 82 -9.96 19.04 5.28
CA SER A 82 -11.30 19.01 4.71
C SER A 82 -11.30 19.68 3.34
N ILE A 83 -12.23 19.27 2.46
CA ILE A 83 -12.49 19.90 1.17
C ILE A 83 -14.01 19.91 1.02
N ASP A 84 -14.60 21.07 0.72
CA ASP A 84 -16.01 21.18 0.39
C ASP A 84 -16.23 20.78 -1.09
N PRO A 85 -17.01 19.73 -1.39
CA PRO A 85 -17.27 19.28 -2.76
C PRO A 85 -18.07 20.29 -3.61
N ALA A 86 -18.78 21.25 -3.00
CA ALA A 86 -19.57 22.25 -3.73
C ALA A 86 -18.70 23.38 -4.29
N THR A 87 -17.73 23.86 -3.50
CA THR A 87 -16.76 24.89 -3.91
C THR A 87 -15.52 24.35 -4.60
N TYR A 88 -15.15 23.08 -4.40
CA TYR A 88 -14.03 22.44 -5.09
C TYR A 88 -14.12 22.58 -6.63
N ARG A 89 -12.98 22.83 -7.27
CA ARG A 89 -12.81 22.84 -8.73
C ARG A 89 -11.55 22.10 -9.18
N LEU A 90 -11.63 21.48 -10.35
CA LEU A 90 -10.50 20.97 -11.13
C LEU A 90 -10.29 21.89 -12.33
N GLN A 91 -9.13 22.55 -12.38
CA GLN A 91 -8.73 23.39 -13.50
C GLN A 91 -8.00 22.57 -14.56
N VAL A 92 -8.37 22.72 -15.83
CA VAL A 92 -7.70 22.09 -16.98
C VAL A 92 -7.31 23.19 -17.96
N GLY A 93 -6.02 23.32 -18.27
CA GLY A 93 -5.51 24.43 -19.07
C GLY A 93 -4.19 24.15 -19.77
N GLY A 94 -3.46 25.22 -20.07
CA GLY A 94 -2.20 25.18 -20.82
C GLY A 94 -2.44 25.20 -22.33
N ASN A 95 -1.73 24.35 -23.08
CA ASN A 95 -1.80 24.25 -24.54
C ASN A 95 -3.06 23.49 -25.02
N VAL A 96 -4.23 24.05 -24.70
CA VAL A 96 -5.56 23.51 -25.04
C VAL A 96 -6.42 24.58 -25.71
N ASP A 97 -7.42 24.15 -26.49
CA ASP A 97 -8.34 25.04 -27.20
C ASP A 97 -9.42 25.63 -26.29
N THR A 98 -9.92 24.85 -25.34
CA THR A 98 -10.95 25.25 -24.37
C THR A 98 -10.50 24.86 -22.96
N PRO A 99 -9.93 25.80 -22.19
CA PRO A 99 -9.69 25.61 -20.76
C PRO A 99 -11.00 25.28 -20.03
N LEU A 100 -10.94 24.40 -19.02
CA LEU A 100 -12.09 23.92 -18.26
C LEU A 100 -11.92 24.25 -16.78
N ASP A 101 -13.02 24.66 -16.12
CA ASP A 101 -13.13 24.76 -14.67
C ASP A 101 -14.26 23.84 -14.21
N LEU A 102 -13.91 22.65 -13.72
CA LEU A 102 -14.85 21.54 -13.52
C LEU A 102 -15.20 21.38 -12.04
N SER A 103 -16.50 21.40 -11.71
CA SER A 103 -16.99 20.87 -10.44
C SER A 103 -16.89 19.33 -10.43
N LEU A 104 -17.02 18.71 -9.25
CA LEU A 104 -17.08 17.24 -9.14
C LEU A 104 -18.27 16.64 -9.92
N SER A 105 -19.42 17.32 -9.92
CA SER A 105 -20.60 16.88 -10.69
C SER A 105 -20.37 16.99 -12.19
N ALA A 106 -19.75 18.09 -12.66
CA ALA A 106 -19.39 18.26 -14.06
C ALA A 106 -18.37 17.21 -14.51
N LEU A 107 -17.34 16.94 -13.70
CA LEU A 107 -16.33 15.92 -14.00
C LEU A 107 -16.93 14.51 -14.10
N ARG A 108 -17.82 14.13 -13.16
CA ARG A 108 -18.52 12.84 -13.19
C ARG A 108 -19.50 12.68 -14.36
N ALA A 109 -19.98 13.79 -14.93
CA ALA A 109 -20.87 13.82 -16.09
C ALA A 109 -20.16 14.06 -17.43
N LEU A 110 -18.86 14.40 -17.43
CA LEU A 110 -18.11 14.79 -18.63
C LEU A 110 -17.88 13.61 -19.59
N GLY A 111 -17.79 12.39 -19.06
CA GLY A 111 -17.41 11.21 -19.83
C GLY A 111 -17.75 9.90 -19.13
N GLU A 112 -17.56 8.80 -19.86
CA GLU A 112 -17.84 7.46 -19.36
C GLU A 112 -16.84 7.05 -18.28
N ALA A 113 -17.35 6.79 -17.09
CA ALA A 113 -16.56 6.26 -15.98
C ALA A 113 -16.11 4.83 -16.27
N ARG A 114 -14.89 4.50 -15.85
CA ARG A 114 -14.31 3.16 -15.92
C ARG A 114 -13.87 2.69 -14.53
N GLU A 115 -13.75 1.37 -14.39
CA GLU A 115 -13.10 0.76 -13.24
C GLU A 115 -11.80 0.06 -13.64
N ILE A 116 -10.73 0.29 -12.89
CA ILE A 116 -9.45 -0.41 -13.03
C ILE A 116 -9.01 -0.90 -11.65
N VAL A 117 -8.72 -2.19 -11.52
CA VAL A 117 -8.03 -2.72 -10.34
C VAL A 117 -6.53 -2.53 -10.55
N ALA A 118 -5.90 -1.69 -9.73
CA ALA A 118 -4.50 -1.31 -9.91
C ALA A 118 -3.72 -1.20 -8.60
N VAL A 119 -2.50 -1.74 -8.65
CA VAL A 119 -1.46 -1.58 -7.62
C VAL A 119 -0.91 -0.17 -7.65
N ASN A 120 -0.92 0.49 -6.50
CA ASN A 120 -0.13 1.68 -6.23
C ASN A 120 1.04 1.28 -5.31
N GLN A 121 2.28 1.51 -5.75
CA GLN A 121 3.49 1.24 -4.98
C GLN A 121 4.41 2.47 -4.95
N CYS A 122 4.95 2.81 -3.77
CA CYS A 122 5.99 3.81 -3.65
C CYS A 122 7.27 3.37 -4.39
N SER A 123 7.91 4.29 -5.12
CA SER A 123 9.24 4.13 -5.70
C SER A 123 10.26 3.48 -4.76
N GLY A 124 10.20 3.83 -3.47
CA GLY A 124 11.10 3.37 -2.41
C GLY A 124 10.58 2.21 -1.56
N ASN A 125 9.61 1.41 -2.04
CA ASN A 125 9.12 0.26 -1.29
C ASN A 125 10.24 -0.79 -1.06
N GLY A 126 10.52 -1.09 0.20
CA GLY A 126 11.66 -1.93 0.59
C GLY A 126 13.00 -1.20 0.72
N ARG A 127 13.06 0.15 0.74
CA ARG A 127 14.30 0.92 0.94
C ARG A 127 15.11 0.49 2.16
N GLY A 128 14.45 0.13 3.26
CA GLY A 128 15.09 -0.33 4.49
C GLY A 128 15.98 -1.57 4.32
N HIS A 129 15.79 -2.32 3.22
CA HIS A 129 16.49 -3.55 2.89
C HIS A 129 17.66 -3.37 1.90
N PHE A 130 17.98 -2.13 1.49
CA PHE A 130 19.17 -1.87 0.67
C PHE A 130 20.44 -2.02 1.51
N GLN A 131 21.46 -2.64 0.91
CA GLN A 131 22.81 -2.71 1.44
C GLN A 131 23.81 -2.28 0.35
N PRO A 132 24.68 -1.28 0.61
CA PRO A 132 24.68 -0.40 1.78
C PRO A 132 23.36 0.40 1.89
N ARG A 133 23.01 0.80 3.11
CA ARG A 133 21.81 1.59 3.40
C ARG A 133 21.90 2.97 2.73
N VAL A 134 20.74 3.51 2.37
CA VAL A 134 20.59 4.81 1.67
C VAL A 134 19.58 5.71 2.36
N GLY A 135 19.71 7.03 2.14
CA GLY A 135 18.85 8.05 2.73
C GLY A 135 17.39 8.02 2.24
N GLY A 136 16.51 8.73 2.94
CA GLY A 136 15.07 8.80 2.65
C GLY A 136 14.22 7.86 3.51
N GLY A 137 12.96 7.68 3.14
CA GLY A 137 11.99 6.89 3.91
C GLY A 137 12.40 5.42 4.07
N GLN A 138 12.74 5.02 5.29
CA GLN A 138 13.20 3.66 5.62
C GLN A 138 12.02 2.68 5.70
N LEU A 139 11.47 2.35 4.53
CA LEU A 139 10.29 1.51 4.36
C LEU A 139 10.69 0.03 4.26
N SER A 140 9.94 -0.86 4.92
CA SER A 140 9.92 -2.29 4.58
C SER A 140 9.07 -2.50 3.31
N ASN A 141 8.70 -3.74 2.99
CA ASN A 141 8.02 -4.14 1.75
C ASN A 141 6.53 -3.76 1.67
N GLY A 142 5.96 -3.18 2.73
CA GLY A 142 4.55 -2.85 2.81
C GLY A 142 4.11 -1.59 2.08
N ALA A 143 5.01 -0.80 1.46
CA ALA A 143 4.69 0.50 0.85
C ALA A 143 4.02 0.38 -0.52
N MET A 144 2.91 -0.35 -0.53
CA MET A 144 2.12 -0.72 -1.70
C MET A 144 0.71 -1.14 -1.28
N GLY A 145 -0.26 -0.99 -2.18
CA GLY A 145 -1.61 -1.52 -2.01
C GLY A 145 -2.30 -1.70 -3.36
N ASN A 146 -3.29 -2.60 -3.41
CA ASN A 146 -4.12 -2.83 -4.58
C ASN A 146 -5.56 -2.40 -4.27
N ALA A 147 -6.23 -1.73 -5.21
CA ALA A 147 -7.60 -1.29 -5.06
C ALA A 147 -8.31 -1.20 -6.42
N ARG A 148 -9.64 -1.27 -6.39
CA ARG A 148 -10.52 -0.95 -7.51
C ARG A 148 -10.74 0.56 -7.54
N TRP A 149 -10.32 1.22 -8.60
CA TRP A 149 -10.44 2.67 -8.77
C TRP A 149 -11.55 2.96 -9.77
N THR A 150 -12.48 3.85 -9.42
CA THR A 150 -13.56 4.30 -10.31
C THR A 150 -13.38 5.78 -10.64
N GLY A 151 -13.50 6.14 -11.91
CA GLY A 151 -13.26 7.50 -12.38
C GLY A 151 -13.33 7.64 -13.90
N VAL A 152 -13.10 8.86 -14.39
CA VAL A 152 -13.06 9.14 -15.83
C VAL A 152 -11.63 8.99 -16.37
N PRO A 153 -11.41 8.33 -17.51
CA PRO A 153 -10.10 8.34 -18.19
C PRO A 153 -9.65 9.78 -18.49
N LEU A 154 -8.41 10.11 -18.13
CA LEU A 154 -7.83 11.45 -18.32
C LEU A 154 -7.92 11.90 -19.78
N ARG A 155 -7.74 10.96 -20.71
CA ARG A 155 -7.97 11.17 -22.15
C ARG A 155 -9.29 11.88 -22.45
N GLN A 156 -10.42 11.49 -21.85
CA GLN A 156 -11.72 12.10 -22.17
C GLN A 156 -11.79 13.57 -21.73
N VAL A 157 -11.15 13.91 -20.60
CA VAL A 157 -11.05 15.30 -20.11
C VAL A 157 -10.14 16.13 -21.02
N LEU A 158 -9.00 15.57 -21.44
CA LEU A 158 -8.06 16.22 -22.36
C LEU A 158 -8.64 16.39 -23.77
N ASP A 159 -9.32 15.38 -24.30
CA ASP A 159 -10.02 15.43 -25.58
C ASP A 159 -11.15 16.49 -25.54
N ARG A 160 -11.86 16.62 -24.40
CA ARG A 160 -12.89 17.66 -24.20
C ARG A 160 -12.34 19.08 -24.07
N ALA A 161 -11.11 19.24 -23.60
CA ALA A 161 -10.39 20.52 -23.56
C ALA A 161 -9.76 20.88 -24.93
N GLY A 162 -9.54 19.90 -25.80
CA GLY A 162 -8.91 20.09 -27.11
C GLY A 162 -7.39 20.30 -26.99
N VAL A 163 -6.63 19.22 -26.74
CA VAL A 163 -5.16 19.26 -26.73
C VAL A 163 -4.62 19.72 -28.09
N ARG A 164 -3.85 20.81 -28.10
CA ARG A 164 -3.24 21.35 -29.31
C ARG A 164 -2.02 20.55 -29.76
N ALA A 165 -1.73 20.60 -31.06
CA ALA A 165 -0.49 20.09 -31.62
C ALA A 165 0.76 20.76 -30.98
N GLY A 166 1.88 20.04 -30.95
CA GLY A 166 3.11 20.48 -30.28
C GLY A 166 3.12 20.31 -28.75
N SER A 167 2.00 19.92 -28.13
CA SER A 167 1.99 19.48 -26.72
C SER A 167 2.86 18.24 -26.52
N VAL A 168 3.65 18.21 -25.44
CA VAL A 168 4.58 17.09 -25.14
C VAL A 168 4.34 16.44 -23.78
N GLN A 169 3.84 17.19 -22.78
CA GLN A 169 3.56 16.67 -21.44
C GLN A 169 2.26 17.23 -20.87
N VAL A 170 1.73 16.53 -19.86
CA VAL A 170 0.64 16.98 -19.01
C VAL A 170 1.17 17.07 -17.58
N VAL A 171 0.97 18.22 -16.94
CA VAL A 171 1.46 18.57 -15.60
C VAL A 171 0.30 18.54 -14.61
N PHE A 172 0.53 18.00 -13.42
CA PHE A 172 -0.48 17.74 -12.40
C PHE A 172 -0.05 18.36 -11.06
N ASP A 173 -0.93 19.17 -10.47
CA ASP A 173 -0.75 19.79 -9.15
C ASP A 173 -1.91 19.43 -8.21
N GLY A 174 -1.61 19.38 -6.91
CA GLY A 174 -2.56 19.08 -5.85
C GLY A 174 -2.89 20.30 -4.98
N LEU A 175 -3.86 20.11 -4.08
CA LEU A 175 -4.18 21.06 -3.01
C LEU A 175 -3.21 21.00 -1.82
N ASP A 176 -2.20 20.13 -1.84
CA ASP A 176 -1.17 20.08 -0.81
C ASP A 176 -0.09 21.15 -0.99
N HIS A 177 0.45 21.59 0.15
CA HIS A 177 1.46 22.65 0.24
C HIS A 177 2.76 22.11 0.83
N PRO A 178 3.92 22.71 0.50
CA PRO A 178 5.18 22.34 1.12
C PRO A 178 5.14 22.44 2.66
N PRO A 179 5.97 21.65 3.37
CA PRO A 179 6.07 21.72 4.83
C PRO A 179 6.50 23.09 5.37
N LEU A 180 7.35 23.79 4.62
CA LEU A 180 7.75 25.15 4.91
C LEU A 180 7.01 26.08 3.95
N ALA A 181 6.35 27.10 4.49
CA ALA A 181 5.64 28.13 3.73
C ALA A 181 6.59 29.22 3.20
N ASP A 182 7.79 28.83 2.74
CA ASP A 182 8.75 29.73 2.10
C ASP A 182 8.67 29.61 0.57
N ALA A 183 9.12 30.66 -0.13
CA ALA A 183 9.05 30.74 -1.59
C ALA A 183 10.00 29.77 -2.32
N ASN A 184 10.94 29.13 -1.61
CA ASN A 184 11.95 28.25 -2.18
C ASN A 184 11.54 26.78 -2.11
N SER A 185 10.57 26.44 -1.26
CA SER A 185 10.07 25.08 -1.07
C SER A 185 9.18 24.67 -2.25
N PRO A 186 9.59 23.69 -3.08
CA PRO A 186 8.86 23.34 -4.30
C PRO A 186 7.51 22.69 -3.97
N LYS A 187 6.44 23.01 -4.71
CA LYS A 187 5.15 22.26 -4.69
C LYS A 187 5.29 20.85 -5.26
N PHE A 188 4.42 19.91 -4.86
CA PHE A 188 4.42 18.53 -5.34
C PHE A 188 3.78 18.41 -6.73
N ILE A 189 4.50 18.88 -7.74
CA ILE A 189 4.04 18.90 -9.12
C ILE A 189 4.73 17.78 -9.91
N LYS A 190 3.93 17.00 -10.65
CA LYS A 190 4.36 15.86 -11.44
C LYS A 190 3.94 16.02 -12.89
N ALA A 191 4.58 15.31 -13.81
CA ALA A 191 4.18 15.32 -15.21
C ALA A 191 4.20 13.90 -15.81
N LEU A 192 3.38 13.69 -16.84
CA LEU A 192 3.39 12.52 -17.71
C LEU A 192 3.57 12.99 -19.17
N ASP A 193 4.17 12.15 -20.00
CA ASP A 193 4.23 12.39 -21.45
C ASP A 193 2.82 12.36 -22.07
N ILE A 194 2.59 13.20 -23.07
CA ILE A 194 1.23 13.47 -23.60
C ILE A 194 0.51 12.22 -24.10
N ASP A 195 1.25 11.30 -24.73
CA ASP A 195 0.69 10.05 -25.25
C ASP A 195 0.29 9.09 -24.13
N HIS A 196 1.07 9.02 -23.05
CA HIS A 196 0.72 8.24 -21.85
C HIS A 196 -0.47 8.86 -21.12
N ALA A 197 -0.52 10.19 -20.98
CA ALA A 197 -1.67 10.89 -20.41
C ALA A 197 -2.98 10.69 -21.21
N ARG A 198 -2.88 10.30 -22.49
CA ARG A 198 -4.00 10.07 -23.41
C ARG A 198 -4.18 8.59 -23.80
N ASP A 199 -3.53 7.64 -23.13
CA ASP A 199 -3.60 6.21 -23.46
C ASP A 199 -5.01 5.60 -23.26
N GLY A 200 -5.80 6.17 -22.35
CA GLY A 200 -7.15 5.71 -22.00
C GLY A 200 -7.22 4.81 -20.76
N GLU A 201 -6.09 4.58 -20.08
CA GLU A 201 -5.96 3.86 -18.81
C GLU A 201 -5.57 4.78 -17.65
N VAL A 202 -4.80 5.85 -17.90
CA VAL A 202 -4.63 6.94 -16.93
C VAL A 202 -5.98 7.57 -16.64
N MET A 203 -6.34 7.71 -15.35
CA MET A 203 -7.68 8.13 -14.93
C MET A 203 -7.66 9.16 -13.79
N ILE A 204 -8.70 9.98 -13.76
CA ILE A 204 -9.03 10.85 -12.64
C ILE A 204 -10.06 10.09 -11.79
N ALA A 205 -9.59 9.47 -10.71
CA ALA A 205 -10.40 8.64 -9.83
C ALA A 205 -11.08 9.47 -8.75
N TRP A 206 -12.34 9.15 -8.46
CA TRP A 206 -13.13 9.72 -7.36
C TRP A 206 -13.64 8.66 -6.37
N ALA A 207 -13.56 7.37 -6.71
CA ALA A 207 -13.87 6.29 -5.80
C ALA A 207 -12.74 5.25 -5.73
N MET A 208 -12.65 4.60 -4.57
CA MET A 208 -11.71 3.53 -4.24
C MET A 208 -12.49 2.42 -3.51
N ASN A 209 -12.52 1.22 -4.09
CA ASN A 209 -13.27 0.06 -3.60
C ASN A 209 -14.77 0.35 -3.38
N GLY A 210 -15.40 1.06 -4.33
CA GLY A 210 -16.85 1.32 -4.31
C GLY A 210 -17.32 2.44 -3.38
N ALA A 211 -16.41 3.12 -2.67
CA ALA A 211 -16.69 4.30 -1.85
C ALA A 211 -15.88 5.51 -2.34
N ASP A 212 -16.31 6.74 -2.03
CA ASP A 212 -15.51 7.94 -2.31
C ASP A 212 -14.10 7.83 -1.68
N LEU A 213 -13.12 8.49 -2.29
CA LEU A 213 -11.73 8.44 -1.81
C LEU A 213 -11.62 8.84 -0.33
N PRO A 214 -10.91 8.07 0.52
CA PRO A 214 -10.50 8.56 1.83
C PRO A 214 -9.65 9.82 1.69
N MET A 215 -9.79 10.80 2.60
CA MET A 215 -9.07 12.09 2.54
C MET A 215 -7.58 11.91 2.24
N LEU A 216 -6.92 11.09 3.03
CA LEU A 216 -5.48 10.82 2.96
C LEU A 216 -5.03 10.09 1.68
N ASN A 217 -5.98 9.47 0.96
CA ASN A 217 -5.79 8.81 -0.33
C ASN A 217 -6.12 9.76 -1.50
N GLY A 218 -6.46 11.03 -1.23
CA GLY A 218 -6.62 12.09 -2.21
C GLY A 218 -8.06 12.46 -2.54
N TYR A 219 -8.96 12.50 -1.54
CA TYR A 219 -10.28 13.11 -1.72
C TYR A 219 -10.17 14.56 -2.26
N PRO A 220 -11.16 15.07 -3.02
CA PRO A 220 -12.28 14.33 -3.62
C PRO A 220 -11.85 13.50 -4.82
N ILE A 221 -10.75 13.88 -5.49
CA ILE A 221 -10.23 13.20 -6.67
C ILE A 221 -8.70 13.12 -6.68
N ARG A 222 -8.19 12.06 -7.28
CA ARG A 222 -6.75 11.85 -7.50
C ARG A 222 -6.47 11.43 -8.94
N LEU A 223 -5.23 11.60 -9.38
CA LEU A 223 -4.71 10.86 -10.52
C LEU A 223 -4.38 9.41 -10.12
N VAL A 224 -4.73 8.48 -10.99
CA VAL A 224 -4.35 7.06 -10.96
C VAL A 224 -3.64 6.77 -12.28
N VAL A 225 -2.43 6.21 -12.19
CA VAL A 225 -1.53 5.97 -13.33
C VAL A 225 -1.12 4.49 -13.30
N PRO A 226 -1.98 3.59 -13.82
CA PRO A 226 -1.79 2.14 -13.65
C PRO A 226 -0.42 1.66 -14.15
N GLY A 227 0.23 0.79 -13.37
CA GLY A 227 1.54 0.25 -13.71
C GLY A 227 2.73 1.22 -13.54
N TYR A 228 2.52 2.48 -13.16
CA TYR A 228 3.59 3.43 -12.79
C TYR A 228 3.74 3.55 -11.26
N TYR A 229 4.93 3.89 -10.78
CA TYR A 229 5.15 4.16 -9.35
C TYR A 229 4.28 5.32 -8.83
N GLY A 230 3.88 5.20 -7.57
CA GLY A 230 2.92 6.07 -6.87
C GLY A 230 3.26 7.55 -6.82
N THR A 231 4.51 7.94 -7.12
CA THR A 231 4.90 9.37 -7.24
C THR A 231 4.08 10.11 -8.28
N TYR A 232 3.60 9.46 -9.35
CA TYR A 232 2.76 10.09 -10.38
C TYR A 232 1.29 10.21 -10.00
N TRP A 233 0.84 9.50 -8.96
CA TRP A 233 -0.57 9.39 -8.61
C TRP A 233 -0.98 10.57 -7.71
N VAL A 234 -0.91 11.79 -8.24
CA VAL A 234 -1.16 13.06 -7.52
C VAL A 234 -2.51 13.02 -6.80
N LYS A 235 -2.49 13.34 -5.50
CA LYS A 235 -3.66 13.32 -4.60
C LYS A 235 -4.25 14.72 -4.47
N HIS A 236 -5.54 14.81 -4.12
CA HIS A 236 -6.24 16.09 -3.97
C HIS A 236 -6.04 16.95 -5.23
N LEU A 237 -6.12 16.32 -6.40
CA LEU A 237 -5.76 16.91 -7.69
C LEU A 237 -6.57 18.20 -7.89
N SER A 238 -5.94 19.29 -8.30
CA SER A 238 -6.57 20.61 -8.44
C SER A 238 -6.33 21.24 -9.80
N SER A 239 -5.19 20.93 -10.44
CA SER A 239 -4.82 21.51 -11.73
C SER A 239 -4.18 20.48 -12.65
N ILE A 240 -4.58 20.53 -13.93
CA ILE A 240 -4.03 19.79 -15.05
C ILE A 240 -3.60 20.82 -16.10
N GLN A 241 -2.32 20.88 -16.44
CA GLN A 241 -1.79 21.84 -17.42
C GLN A 241 -1.07 21.09 -18.55
N VAL A 242 -1.57 21.23 -19.77
CA VAL A 242 -0.91 20.69 -20.97
C VAL A 242 0.22 21.64 -21.37
N VAL A 243 1.41 21.11 -21.64
CA VAL A 243 2.61 21.92 -21.95
C VAL A 243 3.30 21.44 -23.22
N ASP A 244 3.93 22.39 -23.92
CA ASP A 244 4.68 22.25 -25.18
C ASP A 244 6.17 21.94 -24.99
N LYS A 245 6.65 21.97 -23.74
CA LYS A 245 8.02 21.62 -23.35
C LYS A 245 8.03 20.67 -22.13
N PRO A 246 9.07 19.84 -21.95
CA PRO A 246 9.21 19.02 -20.75
C PRO A 246 9.19 19.85 -19.47
N PHE A 247 8.47 19.38 -18.45
CA PHE A 247 8.33 20.07 -17.17
C PHE A 247 9.58 19.88 -16.30
N ASP A 248 10.21 20.98 -15.90
CA ASP A 248 11.51 21.01 -15.24
C ASP A 248 11.44 21.20 -13.71
N GLY A 249 10.25 21.10 -13.12
CA GLY A 249 10.03 21.20 -11.68
C GLY A 249 10.78 20.14 -10.86
N PHE A 250 11.11 20.48 -9.61
CA PHE A 250 12.00 19.70 -8.74
C PHE A 250 11.65 18.20 -8.63
N TRP A 251 10.36 17.86 -8.54
CA TRP A 251 9.88 16.46 -8.38
C TRP A 251 9.84 15.65 -9.68
N MET A 252 10.30 16.22 -10.79
CA MET A 252 10.55 15.57 -12.08
C MET A 252 12.02 15.67 -12.49
N ARG A 253 12.63 16.85 -12.36
CA ARG A 253 14.04 17.11 -12.75
C ARG A 253 15.06 16.53 -11.77
N THR A 254 14.81 16.65 -10.47
CA THR A 254 15.81 16.40 -9.42
C THR A 254 15.48 15.17 -8.58
N ALA A 255 14.24 15.06 -8.08
CA ALA A 255 13.80 13.92 -7.27
C ALA A 255 13.17 12.81 -8.15
N TYR A 256 13.01 11.61 -7.57
CA TYR A 256 12.47 10.43 -8.27
C TYR A 256 13.23 10.03 -9.55
N ARG A 257 14.53 10.31 -9.56
CA ARG A 257 15.46 9.94 -10.63
C ARG A 257 16.03 8.53 -10.37
N ILE A 258 16.19 7.75 -11.44
CA ILE A 258 16.84 6.43 -11.45
C ILE A 258 18.02 6.43 -12.43
N PRO A 259 19.03 5.54 -12.27
CA PRO A 259 20.06 5.32 -13.28
C PRO A 259 19.44 5.03 -14.67
N ASP A 260 20.02 5.62 -15.70
CA ASP A 260 19.61 5.46 -17.11
C ASP A 260 20.24 4.19 -17.72
N ASP A 261 20.03 3.07 -17.04
CA ASP A 261 20.60 1.75 -17.29
C ASP A 261 19.49 0.69 -17.28
N PRO A 262 19.58 -0.42 -18.03
CA PRO A 262 18.53 -1.44 -18.11
C PRO A 262 18.11 -2.05 -16.76
N CYS A 263 19.00 -2.02 -15.75
CA CYS A 263 18.74 -2.51 -14.41
C CYS A 263 18.24 -1.43 -13.41
N ALA A 264 18.18 -0.15 -13.82
CA ALA A 264 17.97 1.00 -12.94
C ALA A 264 18.90 0.99 -11.71
N CYS A 265 20.16 0.56 -11.91
CA CYS A 265 21.10 0.22 -10.86
C CYS A 265 22.53 0.68 -11.17
N VAL A 266 23.35 0.81 -10.15
CA VAL A 266 24.79 1.10 -10.24
C VAL A 266 25.55 0.32 -9.17
N ALA A 267 26.89 0.31 -9.24
CA ALA A 267 27.71 -0.27 -8.18
C ALA A 267 27.42 0.42 -6.82
N PRO A 268 27.40 -0.33 -5.70
CA PRO A 268 27.23 0.22 -4.36
C PRO A 268 28.09 1.47 -4.08
N ALA A 269 27.46 2.49 -3.49
CA ALA A 269 28.09 3.77 -3.15
C ALA A 269 28.68 4.59 -4.33
N THR A 270 28.32 4.26 -5.58
CA THR A 270 28.67 5.08 -6.77
C THR A 270 27.50 5.95 -7.24
N ALA A 271 27.79 6.99 -8.01
CA ALA A 271 26.77 7.84 -8.64
C ALA A 271 26.52 7.39 -10.10
N PRO A 272 25.27 7.41 -10.59
CA PRO A 272 24.97 7.14 -12.00
C PRO A 272 25.47 8.26 -12.91
N ALA A 273 26.06 7.90 -14.05
CA ALA A 273 26.54 8.87 -15.05
C ALA A 273 25.39 9.63 -15.73
N ARG A 274 24.24 8.98 -15.92
CA ARG A 274 22.99 9.53 -16.44
C ARG A 274 21.81 9.04 -15.62
N THR A 275 20.75 9.82 -15.60
CA THR A 275 19.50 9.44 -14.95
C THR A 275 18.29 9.77 -15.82
N VAL A 276 17.18 9.10 -15.55
CA VAL A 276 15.85 9.39 -16.10
C VAL A 276 14.82 9.46 -14.95
N PRO A 277 13.63 10.06 -15.15
CA PRO A 277 12.54 9.93 -14.19
C PRO A 277 12.13 8.45 -14.05
N ILE A 278 11.81 8.02 -12.83
CA ILE A 278 11.29 6.67 -12.60
C ILE A 278 9.99 6.44 -13.39
N GLY A 279 9.77 5.25 -13.94
CA GLY A 279 8.62 4.98 -14.82
C GLY A 279 7.69 3.88 -14.30
N ARG A 280 7.57 2.81 -15.09
CA ARG A 280 6.78 1.61 -14.79
C ARG A 280 7.33 0.84 -13.59
N LEU A 281 6.44 0.16 -12.88
CA LEU A 281 6.77 -0.85 -11.87
C LEU A 281 7.55 -2.00 -12.52
N ASN A 282 8.52 -2.55 -11.81
CA ASN A 282 9.15 -3.82 -12.16
C ASN A 282 8.42 -5.01 -11.50
N VAL A 283 8.61 -6.21 -12.07
CA VAL A 283 8.02 -7.45 -11.56
C VAL A 283 8.44 -7.69 -10.11
N ARG A 284 7.46 -7.90 -9.20
CA ARG A 284 7.67 -8.32 -7.81
C ARG A 284 6.73 -9.46 -7.42
N ALA A 285 7.18 -10.30 -6.48
CA ALA A 285 6.36 -11.32 -5.83
C ALA A 285 6.72 -11.46 -4.34
N PHE A 286 5.74 -11.87 -3.54
CA PHE A 286 5.84 -12.02 -2.09
C PHE A 286 5.06 -13.24 -1.60
N ILE A 287 5.62 -13.93 -0.60
CA ILE A 287 4.88 -14.82 0.29
C ILE A 287 4.12 -13.94 1.30
N THR A 288 2.83 -14.22 1.52
CA THR A 288 1.99 -13.45 2.46
C THR A 288 1.31 -14.31 3.52
N SER A 289 1.22 -15.63 3.32
CA SER A 289 0.65 -16.57 4.30
C SER A 289 1.58 -16.90 5.47
N LEU A 290 2.89 -16.62 5.34
CA LEU A 290 3.92 -16.95 6.32
C LEU A 290 4.78 -15.71 6.59
N ALA A 291 5.09 -15.46 7.86
CA ALA A 291 6.05 -14.44 8.27
C ALA A 291 7.47 -15.02 8.33
N ASP A 292 8.49 -14.18 8.24
CA ASP A 292 9.87 -14.58 8.53
C ASP A 292 9.98 -14.96 10.03
N GLY A 293 10.62 -16.10 10.31
CA GLY A 293 10.68 -16.72 11.64
C GLY A 293 9.46 -17.57 12.01
N ALA A 294 8.47 -17.76 11.12
CA ALA A 294 7.29 -18.57 11.44
C ALA A 294 7.63 -20.07 11.62
N THR A 295 6.91 -20.74 12.52
CA THR A 295 6.98 -22.19 12.71
C THR A 295 5.85 -22.90 11.96
N VAL A 296 6.17 -23.99 11.27
CA VAL A 296 5.22 -24.85 10.56
C VAL A 296 5.39 -26.31 11.00
N ALA A 297 4.33 -27.12 10.92
CA ALA A 297 4.42 -28.54 11.29
C ALA A 297 5.20 -29.37 10.26
N ALA A 298 6.21 -30.10 10.69
CA ALA A 298 6.93 -31.07 9.87
C ALA A 298 6.01 -32.21 9.39
N GLY A 299 6.30 -32.78 8.22
CA GLY A 299 5.56 -33.90 7.63
C GLY A 299 4.13 -33.59 7.15
N ARG A 300 3.57 -32.42 7.49
CA ARG A 300 2.25 -31.93 7.04
C ARG A 300 2.38 -30.99 5.85
N GLU A 301 1.39 -31.00 4.96
CA GLU A 301 1.31 -30.02 3.88
C GLU A 301 0.71 -28.70 4.38
N HIS A 302 1.33 -27.59 3.97
CA HIS A 302 0.90 -26.22 4.20
C HIS A 302 0.68 -25.54 2.85
N MET A 303 -0.46 -24.87 2.67
CA MET A 303 -0.72 -24.09 1.47
C MET A 303 -0.09 -22.71 1.61
N VAL A 304 1.07 -22.51 1.00
CA VAL A 304 1.73 -21.19 0.93
C VAL A 304 0.94 -20.34 -0.06
N ARG A 305 0.65 -19.09 0.30
CA ARG A 305 -0.07 -18.12 -0.53
C ARG A 305 0.70 -16.81 -0.60
N GLY A 306 0.50 -16.09 -1.68
CA GLY A 306 1.18 -14.84 -1.94
C GLY A 306 0.56 -14.02 -3.05
N ILE A 307 1.26 -12.95 -3.41
CA ILE A 307 0.90 -12.02 -4.49
C ILE A 307 2.10 -11.82 -5.42
N ALA A 308 1.82 -11.51 -6.69
CA ALA A 308 2.77 -11.03 -7.68
C ALA A 308 2.14 -9.89 -8.52
N PHE A 309 2.94 -9.00 -9.09
CA PHE A 309 2.49 -7.91 -9.98
C PHE A 309 3.67 -7.31 -10.75
N ASP A 310 3.36 -6.52 -11.77
CA ASP A 310 4.33 -5.84 -12.64
C ASP A 310 3.81 -4.49 -13.16
N GLY A 311 4.44 -3.95 -14.21
CA GLY A 311 4.16 -2.65 -14.81
C GLY A 311 3.00 -2.60 -15.82
N GLY A 312 2.23 -3.69 -15.97
CA GLY A 312 1.06 -3.76 -16.86
C GLY A 312 1.12 -4.77 -18.00
N ASP A 313 2.19 -5.57 -18.11
CA ASP A 313 2.29 -6.65 -19.09
C ASP A 313 1.58 -7.92 -18.58
N GLY A 314 1.44 -8.04 -17.26
CA GLY A 314 0.68 -9.08 -16.56
C GLY A 314 1.55 -10.29 -16.22
N ILE A 315 1.34 -10.84 -15.02
CA ILE A 315 2.07 -12.03 -14.55
C ILE A 315 1.66 -13.27 -15.35
N ALA A 316 2.65 -13.93 -15.95
CA ALA A 316 2.48 -15.17 -16.71
C ALA A 316 2.67 -16.40 -15.81
N GLU A 317 3.70 -16.38 -14.95
CA GLU A 317 4.03 -17.46 -14.04
C GLU A 317 4.54 -16.95 -12.69
N VAL A 318 4.36 -17.79 -11.66
CA VAL A 318 5.02 -17.66 -10.37
C VAL A 318 5.64 -19.00 -10.03
N ALA A 319 6.91 -18.99 -9.66
CA ALA A 319 7.67 -20.14 -9.19
C ALA A 319 7.93 -20.02 -7.68
N PHE A 320 7.75 -21.12 -6.97
CA PHE A 320 8.00 -21.26 -5.54
C PHE A 320 9.18 -22.21 -5.31
N SER A 321 10.02 -21.89 -4.33
CA SER A 321 11.12 -22.75 -3.89
C SER A 321 11.11 -22.88 -2.37
N ALA A 322 11.42 -24.08 -1.88
CA ALA A 322 11.55 -24.37 -0.45
C ALA A 322 13.00 -24.69 -0.01
N ASP A 323 13.97 -24.60 -0.92
CA ASP A 323 15.35 -25.05 -0.73
C ASP A 323 16.38 -23.95 -1.04
N ASP A 324 16.04 -22.70 -0.71
CA ASP A 324 16.84 -21.50 -0.99
C ASP A 324 17.03 -21.18 -2.49
N GLY A 325 16.14 -21.69 -3.36
CA GLY A 325 16.13 -21.41 -4.80
C GLY A 325 16.94 -22.38 -5.65
N ARG A 326 17.27 -23.58 -5.13
CA ARG A 326 17.96 -24.63 -5.88
C ARG A 326 17.02 -25.38 -6.81
N THR A 327 15.80 -25.67 -6.33
CA THR A 327 14.70 -26.22 -7.13
C THR A 327 13.49 -25.31 -7.04
N TRP A 328 12.67 -25.34 -8.09
CA TRP A 328 11.50 -24.47 -8.25
C TRP A 328 10.31 -25.29 -8.74
N SER A 329 9.15 -25.09 -8.12
CA SER A 329 7.87 -25.63 -8.55
C SER A 329 6.94 -24.51 -9.02
N ALA A 330 6.12 -24.78 -10.03
CA ALA A 330 5.11 -23.83 -10.49
C ALA A 330 4.03 -23.63 -9.41
N ALA A 331 3.73 -22.39 -9.08
CA ALA A 331 2.61 -22.02 -8.23
C ALA A 331 1.33 -21.88 -9.07
N GLN A 332 0.19 -22.22 -8.47
CA GLN A 332 -1.12 -22.01 -9.09
C GLN A 332 -1.54 -20.54 -8.92
N LEU A 333 -1.74 -19.83 -10.03
CA LEU A 333 -2.27 -18.47 -10.03
C LEU A 333 -3.77 -18.44 -9.66
N GLY A 334 -4.22 -17.36 -9.03
CA GLY A 334 -5.60 -17.12 -8.61
C GLY A 334 -6.48 -16.49 -9.71
N GLU A 335 -7.44 -15.66 -9.29
CA GLU A 335 -8.29 -14.86 -10.19
C GLU A 335 -7.48 -13.78 -10.95
N ASP A 336 -7.86 -13.44 -12.18
CA ASP A 336 -7.27 -12.33 -12.94
C ASP A 336 -8.17 -11.11 -12.83
N LEU A 337 -7.79 -10.19 -11.93
CA LEU A 337 -8.50 -8.92 -11.72
C LEU A 337 -8.04 -7.82 -12.70
N GLY A 338 -7.20 -8.16 -13.69
CA GLY A 338 -6.64 -7.25 -14.67
C GLY A 338 -5.12 -7.07 -14.51
N ARG A 339 -4.47 -6.68 -15.62
CA ARG A 339 -3.00 -6.62 -15.77
C ARG A 339 -2.25 -5.69 -14.82
N TYR A 340 -2.97 -4.81 -14.10
CA TYR A 340 -2.41 -3.89 -13.12
C TYR A 340 -2.66 -4.30 -11.66
N ALA A 341 -3.42 -5.37 -11.41
CA ALA A 341 -3.80 -5.83 -10.08
C ALA A 341 -2.70 -6.70 -9.44
N PHE A 342 -2.84 -6.99 -8.14
CA PHE A 342 -2.14 -8.13 -7.56
C PHE A 342 -2.70 -9.43 -8.16
N ARG A 343 -1.81 -10.23 -8.76
CA ARG A 343 -2.05 -11.62 -9.13
C ARG A 343 -1.79 -12.50 -7.92
N GLU A 344 -2.84 -13.05 -7.32
CA GLU A 344 -2.68 -14.03 -6.24
C GLU A 344 -2.05 -15.33 -6.77
N TRP A 345 -1.35 -16.04 -5.90
CA TRP A 345 -0.82 -17.37 -6.18
C TRP A 345 -0.81 -18.25 -4.93
N ARG A 346 -0.78 -19.57 -5.14
CA ARG A 346 -0.65 -20.58 -4.08
C ARG A 346 0.25 -21.76 -4.50
N ALA A 347 0.99 -22.32 -3.54
CA ALA A 347 1.85 -23.49 -3.74
C ALA A 347 1.81 -24.41 -2.50
N PRO A 348 1.73 -25.74 -2.68
CA PRO A 348 1.85 -26.68 -1.57
C PRO A 348 3.30 -26.75 -1.08
N PHE A 349 3.48 -26.74 0.25
CA PHE A 349 4.77 -26.89 0.91
C PHE A 349 4.67 -27.95 2.00
N ARG A 350 5.42 -29.05 1.85
CA ARG A 350 5.47 -30.15 2.81
C ARG A 350 6.91 -30.34 3.30
N PRO A 351 7.33 -29.69 4.40
CA PRO A 351 8.67 -29.88 4.96
C PRO A 351 8.84 -31.32 5.46
N ALA A 352 9.67 -32.10 4.76
CA ALA A 352 9.86 -33.52 5.05
C ALA A 352 10.64 -33.81 6.36
N ARG A 353 11.33 -32.80 6.92
CA ARG A 353 12.15 -32.92 8.13
C ARG A 353 11.96 -31.66 8.99
N CYS A 354 12.15 -31.78 10.30
CA CYS A 354 12.27 -30.62 11.18
C CYS A 354 13.55 -29.83 10.84
N GLY A 355 13.57 -28.51 11.08
CA GLY A 355 14.71 -27.64 10.81
C GLY A 355 14.35 -26.37 10.02
N ALA A 356 15.36 -25.58 9.65
CA ALA A 356 15.16 -24.31 8.95
C ALA A 356 14.97 -24.50 7.44
N TYR A 357 14.01 -23.76 6.87
CA TYR A 357 13.72 -23.68 5.44
C TYR A 357 13.79 -22.21 4.98
N ALA A 358 14.42 -21.97 3.82
CA ALA A 358 14.44 -20.67 3.17
C ALA A 358 13.49 -20.72 1.96
N LEU A 359 12.27 -20.20 2.15
CA LEU A 359 11.25 -20.17 1.12
C LEU A 359 11.48 -18.96 0.21
N LYS A 360 11.42 -19.15 -1.11
CA LYS A 360 11.56 -18.09 -2.11
C LYS A 360 10.40 -18.10 -3.09
N VAL A 361 10.09 -16.92 -3.62
CA VAL A 361 9.11 -16.74 -4.70
C VAL A 361 9.69 -15.86 -5.79
N ARG A 362 9.48 -16.26 -7.04
CA ARG A 362 9.91 -15.53 -8.24
C ARG A 362 8.76 -15.46 -9.24
N ALA A 363 8.42 -14.29 -9.73
CA ALA A 363 7.47 -14.14 -10.83
C ALA A 363 8.15 -13.83 -12.18
N VAL A 364 7.44 -14.12 -13.28
CA VAL A 364 7.78 -13.67 -14.63
C VAL A 364 6.51 -13.11 -15.30
N ASN A 365 6.63 -11.97 -15.98
CA ASN A 365 5.51 -11.38 -16.73
C ASN A 365 5.46 -11.87 -18.19
N ARG A 366 4.38 -11.51 -18.91
CA ARG A 366 4.13 -12.00 -20.29
C ARG A 366 5.18 -11.56 -21.32
N ILE A 367 6.06 -10.61 -21.00
CA ILE A 367 7.20 -10.20 -21.84
C ILE A 367 8.56 -10.74 -21.34
N GLY A 368 8.56 -11.67 -20.40
CA GLY A 368 9.76 -12.37 -19.93
C GLY A 368 10.59 -11.61 -18.88
N GLN A 369 10.14 -10.45 -18.38
CA GLN A 369 10.80 -9.76 -17.27
C GLN A 369 10.61 -10.53 -15.97
N SER A 370 11.60 -10.47 -15.07
CA SER A 370 11.58 -11.20 -13.81
C SER A 370 12.40 -10.51 -12.72
N GLN A 371 12.32 -11.04 -11.50
CA GLN A 371 13.08 -10.61 -10.34
C GLN A 371 14.54 -11.13 -10.40
N PRO A 372 15.55 -10.30 -10.04
CA PRO A 372 16.92 -10.77 -9.89
C PRO A 372 17.08 -11.60 -8.61
N LEU A 373 18.00 -12.58 -8.61
CA LEU A 373 18.31 -13.39 -7.42
C LEU A 373 19.16 -12.62 -6.39
N THR A 374 19.99 -11.69 -6.86
CA THR A 374 20.80 -10.79 -6.03
C THR A 374 20.17 -9.40 -6.00
N ALA A 375 20.19 -8.73 -4.86
CA ALA A 375 19.62 -7.39 -4.74
C ALA A 375 20.46 -6.36 -5.53
N LEU A 376 19.79 -5.62 -6.41
CA LEU A 376 20.35 -4.47 -7.12
C LEU A 376 20.36 -3.23 -6.22
N TRP A 377 21.23 -2.27 -6.53
CA TRP A 377 21.44 -1.05 -5.73
C TRP A 377 21.37 0.22 -6.59
N ASN A 378 20.81 1.30 -6.03
CA ASN A 378 20.92 2.65 -6.56
C ASN A 378 20.89 3.68 -5.39
N PRO A 379 21.45 4.89 -5.57
CA PRO A 379 21.64 5.83 -4.45
C PRO A 379 20.36 6.29 -3.74
N ALA A 380 19.21 6.24 -4.41
CA ALA A 380 17.93 6.66 -3.86
C ALA A 380 17.11 5.52 -3.22
N GLY A 381 17.56 4.27 -3.35
CA GLY A 381 16.87 3.09 -2.82
C GLY A 381 15.52 2.84 -3.47
N TYR A 382 15.42 3.06 -4.79
CA TYR A 382 14.20 2.86 -5.57
C TYR A 382 14.18 1.49 -6.27
N MET A 383 12.99 1.05 -6.69
CA MET A 383 12.79 -0.11 -7.59
C MET A 383 13.31 -1.46 -7.08
N ARG A 384 13.42 -1.68 -5.75
CA ARG A 384 13.83 -3.00 -5.23
C ARG A 384 12.85 -4.08 -5.68
N ASN A 385 13.34 -5.10 -6.36
CA ASN A 385 12.52 -6.23 -6.79
C ASN A 385 13.19 -7.61 -6.68
N VAL A 386 14.26 -7.74 -5.89
CA VAL A 386 14.92 -9.03 -5.65
C VAL A 386 13.93 -10.15 -5.28
N VAL A 387 14.25 -11.40 -5.64
CA VAL A 387 13.57 -12.59 -5.14
C VAL A 387 13.56 -12.54 -3.61
N GLU A 388 12.37 -12.34 -3.03
CA GLU A 388 12.20 -12.24 -1.58
C GLU A 388 12.37 -13.62 -0.94
N THR A 389 12.91 -13.65 0.28
CA THR A 389 13.14 -14.89 1.05
C THR A 389 12.39 -14.82 2.37
N THR A 390 11.60 -15.84 2.68
CA THR A 390 10.90 -16.01 3.96
C THR A 390 11.48 -17.24 4.66
N ARG A 391 12.17 -17.04 5.78
CA ARG A 391 12.73 -18.13 6.59
C ARG A 391 11.66 -18.66 7.53
N VAL A 392 11.52 -19.98 7.59
CA VAL A 392 10.59 -20.67 8.50
C VAL A 392 11.28 -21.86 9.15
N THR A 393 10.75 -22.30 10.29
CA THR A 393 11.22 -23.49 11.00
C THR A 393 10.14 -24.56 10.93
N ALA A 394 10.48 -25.74 10.40
CA ALA A 394 9.64 -26.92 10.54
C ALA A 394 9.89 -27.56 11.91
N ALA A 395 8.82 -27.81 12.68
CA ALA A 395 8.84 -28.49 13.98
C ALA A 395 8.01 -29.76 13.92
#